data_AF-A0A843V0X5-F1
#
_entry.id   AF-A0A843V0X5-F1
#
_cell.length_a   1.000
_cell.length_b   1.000
_cell.length_c   1.000
_cell.angle_alpha   90.00
_cell.angle_beta   90.00
_cell.angle_gamma   90.00
#
_symmetry.space_group_name_H-M   'P 1'
#
loop_
_entity.id
_entity.type
_entity.pdbx_description
1 polymer ?
#
loop_
_entity_poly.entity_id
_entity_poly.type
_entity_poly.pdbx_seq_one_letter_code
_entity_poly.pdbx_strand_id
1 'polypeptide(L)'
;MERYVQSSTSVIEPKGKESLMLGKKAKLCDMEGQPVANAIIMSLDKSKMVMGKSLGEEYYEVDILFAYKPNAPLFVKDNERKTVQDAVGSHIVWFRDFVELDET
;
A
#
# COMPACT_ATOMS: atom_id res chain seq x y z
N MET A 1 -53.77 1.88 15.44
CA MET A 1 -53.11 2.90 14.60
C MET A 1 -52.14 3.60 15.53
N GLU A 2 -50.82 3.67 15.30
CA GLU A 2 -50.04 3.68 14.07
C GLU A 2 -48.74 2.88 14.29
N ARG A 3 -48.30 2.13 13.26
CA ARG A 3 -47.06 1.36 13.28
C ARG A 3 -45.93 2.28 12.79
N TYR A 4 -44.96 2.58 13.64
CA TYR A 4 -43.71 3.19 13.16
C TYR A 4 -42.84 2.10 12.56
N VAL A 5 -42.67 2.19 11.25
CA VAL A 5 -41.81 1.31 10.45
C VAL A 5 -40.36 1.67 10.76
N GLN A 6 -39.68 0.74 11.39
CA GLN A 6 -38.26 0.77 11.67
C GLN A 6 -37.51 0.76 10.33
N SER A 7 -37.03 1.93 9.90
CA SER A 7 -36.14 2.04 8.74
C SER A 7 -34.74 1.63 9.19
N SER A 8 -34.48 0.33 9.12
CA SER A 8 -33.15 -0.22 9.27
C SER A 8 -32.32 0.18 8.05
N THR A 9 -31.70 1.37 8.07
CA THR A 9 -30.49 1.59 7.26
C THR A 9 -29.43 0.67 7.81
N SER A 10 -29.35 -0.53 7.24
CA SER A 10 -28.18 -1.38 7.36
C SER A 10 -27.00 -0.60 6.77
N VAL A 11 -26.27 0.10 7.64
CA VAL A 11 -24.89 0.45 7.36
C VAL A 11 -24.19 -0.90 7.22
N ILE A 12 -23.95 -1.29 5.97
CA ILE A 12 -23.11 -2.43 5.66
C ILE A 12 -21.72 -2.00 6.09
N GLU A 13 -21.39 -2.20 7.36
CA GLU A 13 -20.00 -2.24 7.79
C GLU A 13 -19.32 -3.32 6.94
N PRO A 14 -18.29 -2.98 6.14
CA PRO A 14 -17.60 -3.98 5.37
C PRO A 14 -16.97 -4.98 6.35
N LYS A 15 -17.60 -6.17 6.46
CA LYS A 15 -17.01 -7.34 7.08
C LYS A 15 -15.80 -7.75 6.24
N GLY A 16 -14.62 -7.34 6.67
CA GLY A 16 -13.36 -7.81 6.14
C GLY A 16 -12.24 -7.16 6.93
N LYS A 17 -11.32 -7.96 7.46
CA LYS A 17 -10.20 -7.55 8.32
C LYS A 17 -9.14 -6.69 7.61
N GLU A 18 -9.51 -5.96 6.57
CA GLU A 18 -8.62 -5.31 5.60
C GLU A 18 -8.35 -3.84 5.93
N SER A 19 -9.08 -3.21 6.86
CA SER A 19 -8.86 -1.79 7.20
C SER A 19 -7.75 -1.52 8.23
N LEU A 20 -7.08 -2.56 8.76
CA LEU A 20 -6.12 -2.38 9.86
C LEU A 20 -4.71 -1.95 9.44
N MET A 21 -4.38 -1.92 8.15
CA MET A 21 -3.00 -1.64 7.69
C MET A 21 -2.80 -0.25 7.08
N LEU A 22 -3.87 0.47 6.75
CA LEU A 22 -3.76 1.82 6.18
C LEU A 22 -3.15 2.80 7.18
N GLY A 23 -2.20 3.61 6.73
CA GLY A 23 -1.45 4.54 7.57
C GLY A 23 -0.40 3.86 8.47
N LYS A 24 -0.24 2.53 8.42
CA LYS A 24 0.83 1.85 9.16
C LYS A 24 2.18 2.09 8.50
N LYS A 25 3.18 2.26 9.36
CA LYS A 25 4.58 2.24 8.93
C LYS A 25 4.91 0.83 8.43
N ALA A 26 5.64 0.79 7.34
CA ALA A 26 6.08 -0.41 6.71
C ALA A 26 7.52 -0.24 6.24
N LYS A 27 8.20 -1.37 6.10
CA LYS A 27 9.54 -1.47 5.56
C LYS A 27 9.45 -2.18 4.22
N LEU A 28 10.01 -1.55 3.21
CA LEU A 28 10.08 -2.10 1.86
C LEU A 28 11.38 -2.86 1.73
N CYS A 29 11.30 -4.09 1.22
CA CYS A 29 12.44 -4.96 1.00
C CYS A 29 12.67 -5.23 -0.49
N ASP A 30 13.91 -5.59 -0.85
CA ASP A 30 14.26 -6.08 -2.18
C ASP A 30 14.00 -7.59 -2.32
N MET A 31 14.32 -8.18 -3.49
CA MET A 31 14.11 -9.62 -3.76
C MET A 31 14.95 -10.52 -2.85
N GLU A 32 16.02 -9.98 -2.27
CA GLU A 32 16.89 -10.68 -1.33
C GLU A 32 16.38 -10.55 0.11
N GLY A 33 15.24 -9.89 0.31
CA GLY A 33 14.65 -9.63 1.62
C GLY A 33 15.39 -8.55 2.41
N GLN A 34 16.25 -7.75 1.78
CA GLN A 34 16.98 -6.70 2.47
C GLN A 34 16.19 -5.40 2.47
N PRO A 35 16.15 -4.67 3.59
CA PRO A 35 15.40 -3.42 3.67
C PRO A 35 16.01 -2.35 2.77
N VAL A 36 15.16 -1.74 1.94
CA VAL A 36 15.55 -0.67 1.01
C VAL A 36 14.97 0.69 1.40
N ALA A 37 13.78 0.72 2.01
CA ALA A 37 13.11 1.96 2.40
C ALA A 37 12.14 1.77 3.57
N ASN A 38 11.83 2.86 4.26
CA ASN A 38 10.63 2.97 5.09
C ASN A 38 9.53 3.66 4.29
N ALA A 39 8.30 3.19 4.50
CA ALA A 39 7.14 3.69 3.82
C ALA A 39 5.90 3.66 4.73
N ILE A 40 4.81 4.23 4.24
CA ILE A 40 3.48 4.13 4.85
C ILE A 40 2.55 3.47 3.84
N ILE A 41 1.73 2.51 4.28
CA ILE A 41 0.69 1.95 3.41
C ILE A 41 -0.43 2.97 3.21
N MET A 42 -0.63 3.37 1.96
CA MET A 42 -1.63 4.36 1.56
C MET A 42 -2.92 3.71 1.05
N SER A 43 -2.83 2.56 0.39
CA SER A 43 -4.01 1.83 -0.07
C SER A 43 -3.75 0.33 -0.24
N LEU A 44 -4.83 -0.43 -0.03
CA LEU A 44 -4.94 -1.86 -0.27
C LEU A 44 -5.98 -2.17 -1.34
N ASP A 45 -6.62 -1.14 -1.92
CA ASP A 45 -7.67 -1.33 -2.91
C ASP A 45 -7.06 -1.83 -4.22
N LYS A 46 -7.22 -3.12 -4.48
CA LYS A 46 -6.78 -3.80 -5.70
C LYS A 46 -7.34 -3.18 -6.99
N SER A 47 -8.47 -2.46 -6.90
CA SER A 47 -9.13 -1.80 -8.03
C SER A 47 -8.51 -0.44 -8.34
N LYS A 48 -7.70 0.10 -7.42
CA LYS A 48 -7.06 1.42 -7.58
C LYS A 48 -6.01 1.38 -8.68
N MET A 49 -5.90 2.49 -9.40
CA MET A 49 -4.82 2.71 -10.35
C MET A 49 -3.78 3.65 -9.76
N VAL A 50 -2.52 3.22 -9.77
CA VAL A 50 -1.35 3.99 -9.33
C VAL A 50 -0.36 4.06 -10.49
N MET A 51 0.08 5.27 -10.84
CA MET A 51 0.93 5.50 -12.02
C MET A 51 0.38 4.87 -13.33
N GLY A 52 -0.94 4.85 -13.48
CA GLY A 52 -1.62 4.29 -14.66
C GLY A 52 -1.70 2.76 -14.71
N LYS A 53 -1.26 2.04 -13.66
CA LYS A 53 -1.38 0.59 -13.53
C LYS A 53 -2.32 0.23 -12.39
N SER A 54 -3.13 -0.81 -12.59
CA SER A 54 -3.95 -1.39 -11.53
C SER A 54 -3.05 -1.97 -10.44
N LEU A 55 -3.35 -1.67 -9.18
CA LEU A 55 -2.61 -2.18 -8.03
C LEU A 55 -2.63 -3.72 -8.01
N GLY A 56 -3.79 -4.34 -8.24
CA GLY A 56 -3.93 -5.79 -8.17
C GLY A 56 -3.88 -6.32 -6.73
N GLU A 57 -3.98 -7.64 -6.57
CA GLU A 57 -4.07 -8.28 -5.24
C GLU A 57 -2.71 -8.52 -4.57
N GLU A 58 -1.64 -8.47 -5.37
CA GLU A 58 -0.27 -8.79 -4.94
C GLU A 58 0.54 -7.54 -4.56
N TYR A 59 -0.06 -6.34 -4.61
CA TYR A 59 0.64 -5.08 -4.39
C TYR A 59 -0.09 -4.19 -3.38
N TYR A 60 0.68 -3.34 -2.72
CA TYR A 60 0.20 -2.25 -1.88
C TYR A 60 0.63 -0.91 -2.46
N GLU A 61 -0.22 0.10 -2.33
CA GLU A 61 0.19 1.47 -2.57
C GLU A 61 0.89 1.97 -1.31
N VAL A 62 2.10 2.49 -1.48
CA VAL A 62 2.93 2.96 -0.38
C VAL A 62 3.50 4.34 -0.69
N ASP A 63 3.66 5.16 0.35
CA ASP A 63 4.40 6.42 0.29
C ASP A 63 5.77 6.23 0.95
N ILE A 64 6.86 6.47 0.20
CA ILE A 64 8.21 6.28 0.72
C ILE A 64 8.62 7.50 1.54
N LEU A 65 8.88 7.28 2.83
CA LEU A 65 9.33 8.31 3.76
C LEU A 65 10.85 8.50 3.72
N PHE A 66 11.60 7.39 3.66
CA PHE A 66 13.05 7.39 3.80
C PHE A 66 13.68 6.20 3.08
N ALA A 67 14.77 6.44 2.34
CA ALA A 67 15.52 5.41 1.65
C ALA A 67 16.76 4.98 2.45
N TYR A 68 16.85 3.70 2.81
CA TYR A 68 18.06 3.10 3.38
C TYR A 68 19.12 2.82 2.32
N LYS A 69 18.65 2.34 1.16
CA LYS A 69 19.49 2.08 -0.01
C LYS A 69 19.00 2.98 -1.15
N PRO A 70 19.44 4.25 -1.21
CA PRO A 70 18.94 5.21 -2.20
C PRO A 70 19.16 4.74 -3.64
N ASN A 71 20.28 4.06 -3.91
CA ASN A 71 20.64 3.54 -5.23
C ASN A 71 20.03 2.16 -5.54
N ALA A 72 19.22 1.58 -4.64
CA ALA A 72 18.55 0.32 -4.93
C ALA A 72 17.56 0.54 -6.10
N PRO A 73 17.47 -0.41 -7.04
CA PRO A 73 16.52 -0.30 -8.13
C PRO A 73 15.10 -0.31 -7.57
N LEU A 74 14.29 0.65 -8.02
CA LEU A 74 12.87 0.64 -7.76
C LEU A 74 12.26 -0.51 -8.56
N PHE A 75 11.40 -1.31 -7.92
CA PHE A 75 10.71 -2.42 -8.59
C PHE A 75 9.64 -1.88 -9.54
N VAL A 76 10.07 -1.35 -10.68
CA VAL A 76 9.18 -0.88 -11.74
C VAL A 76 9.38 -1.76 -12.96
N LYS A 77 8.27 -2.22 -13.51
CA LYS A 77 8.23 -3.12 -14.68
C LYS A 77 8.50 -2.38 -16.00
N ASP A 78 8.57 -1.06 -15.98
CA ASP A 78 8.86 -0.22 -17.15
C ASP A 78 10.35 0.10 -17.15
N ASN A 79 11.00 -0.11 -18.29
CA ASN A 79 12.45 -0.04 -18.58
C ASN A 79 13.20 1.24 -18.14
N GLU A 80 12.61 2.13 -17.35
CA GLU A 80 13.27 3.25 -16.71
C GLU A 80 14.07 2.79 -15.49
N ARG A 81 15.36 3.11 -15.45
CA ARG A 81 16.17 2.99 -14.21
C ARG A 81 15.72 4.05 -13.22
N LYS A 82 14.68 3.76 -12.45
CA LYS A 82 14.30 4.54 -11.26
C LYS A 82 14.90 3.88 -10.04
N THR A 83 15.37 4.69 -9.10
CA THR A 83 15.91 4.23 -7.83
C THR A 83 14.92 4.48 -6.70
N VAL A 84 15.12 3.84 -5.55
CA VAL A 84 14.31 4.08 -4.35
C VAL A 84 14.37 5.56 -3.94
N GLN A 85 15.51 6.23 -4.15
CA GLN A 85 15.66 7.66 -3.87
C GLN A 85 14.72 8.52 -4.71
N ASP A 86 14.51 8.17 -5.98
CA ASP A 86 13.64 8.92 -6.90
C ASP A 86 12.16 8.83 -6.50
N ALA A 87 11.79 7.82 -5.71
CA ALA A 87 10.43 7.59 -5.23
C ALA A 87 10.18 8.11 -3.81
N VAL A 88 11.18 8.67 -3.13
CA VAL A 88 10.99 9.31 -1.81
C VAL A 88 10.02 10.48 -1.94
N GLY A 89 8.98 10.50 -1.10
CA GLY A 89 7.90 11.48 -1.16
C GLY A 89 6.94 11.29 -2.34
N SER A 90 6.98 10.12 -2.99
CA SER A 90 6.05 9.73 -4.04
C SER A 90 5.26 8.49 -3.64
N HIS A 91 4.03 8.39 -4.16
CA HIS A 91 3.18 7.22 -3.99
C HIS A 91 3.47 6.22 -5.10
N ILE A 92 3.91 5.02 -4.72
CA ILE A 92 4.25 3.94 -5.65
C ILE A 92 3.49 2.66 -5.30
N VAL A 93 3.55 1.69 -6.21
CA VAL A 93 3.12 0.32 -5.91
C VAL A 93 4.32 -0.50 -5.45
N TRP A 94 4.13 -1.35 -4.45
CA TRP A 94 5.13 -2.32 -3.99
C TRP A 94 4.50 -3.69 -3.81
N PHE A 95 5.25 -4.74 -4.12
CA PHE A 95 4.78 -6.11 -3.92
C PHE A 95 4.57 -6.39 -2.44
N ARG A 96 3.39 -6.91 -2.11
CA ARG A 96 2.96 -7.24 -0.75
C ARG A 96 3.96 -8.13 -0.01
N ASP A 97 4.50 -9.15 -0.67
CA ASP A 97 5.45 -10.09 -0.05
C ASP A 97 6.78 -9.43 0.37
N PHE A 98 7.10 -8.25 -0.19
CA PHE A 98 8.28 -7.46 0.17
C PHE A 98 7.93 -6.23 1.02
N VAL A 99 6.78 -6.26 1.69
CA VAL A 99 6.37 -5.24 2.66
C VAL A 99 6.30 -5.87 4.04
N GLU A 100 7.22 -5.47 4.92
CA GLU A 100 7.18 -5.83 6.33
C GLU A 100 6.45 -4.72 7.11
N LEU A 101 5.36 -5.05 7.78
CA LEU A 101 4.64 -4.09 8.63
C LEU A 101 5.41 -3.88 9.93
N ASP A 102 5.54 -2.62 10.35
CA ASP A 102 6.07 -2.32 11.67
C ASP A 102 4.97 -2.63 12.70
N GLU A 103 5.08 -3.78 13.38
CA GLU A 103 4.22 -4.15 14.50
C GLU A 103 4.70 -3.39 15.75
N THR A 104 4.36 -2.11 15.85
CA THR A 104 4.53 -1.35 17.10
C THR A 104 3.40 -1.63 18.09
#